data_AF-V6DGH0-F1
#
_entry.id   AF-V6DGH0-F1
#
_cell.length_a   1.000
_cell.length_b   1.000
_cell.length_c   1.000
_cell.angle_alpha   90.00
_cell.angle_beta   90.00
_cell.angle_gamma   90.00
#
_symmetry.space_group_name_H-M   'P 1'
#
loop_
_entity.id
_entity.type
_entity.pdbx_description
1 polymer ?
#
loop_
_entity_poly.entity_id
_entity_poly.type
_entity_poly.pdbx_seq_one_letter_code
_entity_poly.pdbx_strand_id
1 'polypeptide(L)'
;MQYRIFLYFVIFIKLFLFSLIAYYNAQNSKAVIVVPVVDAVNQSLIKENKVNPVSINKNVIDLYNSIEYAPERGRNACLRTHQLLFNEVVIVRKEFKSEVQCELNSLFYYDEKDVLRQDFWIPKSALKYFKDINEIDIKAIPLPYRLENTVVYKKNILTLIFPWHDLLTKKTYSAGTRFIRNLDYDTNNYYSIFLLDSDLGKVISYVDKSLAIVEYPNDYETSIYLFMDILKRFLNKDNLIIPYLWGGCSYIDRLDESNFRLKTINQFGQLVKAWTREIDKRPLTGFECSSLILRVAQMVGMPYFCKNTATLSKTLRPLIKGEYIEKGDLIWYEGHVLIVSDVDKNLLIESVGYPLGYGKLHEINISKVFKDIQDYKELLNLYLTKGKLQRIDKIGKIYRYIDNFLILKLKSIW
;
A
#
# COMPACT_ATOMS: atom_id res chain seq x y z
N MET A 1 51.65 -22.86 -21.41
CA MET A 1 50.21 -23.13 -21.64
C MET A 1 49.52 -23.69 -20.39
N GLN A 2 50.06 -24.73 -19.74
CA GLN A 2 49.46 -25.36 -18.55
C GLN A 2 49.22 -24.41 -17.36
N TYR A 3 50.14 -23.51 -17.04
CA TYR A 3 49.96 -22.54 -15.94
C TYR A 3 48.77 -21.59 -16.15
N ARG A 4 48.50 -21.17 -17.39
CA ARG A 4 47.34 -20.32 -17.71
C ARG A 4 46.04 -21.09 -17.53
N ILE A 5 45.98 -22.35 -17.96
CA ILE A 5 44.80 -23.22 -17.79
C ILE A 5 44.49 -23.43 -16.31
N PHE A 6 45.52 -23.71 -15.48
CA PHE A 6 45.36 -23.87 -14.03
C PHE A 6 44.85 -22.57 -13.38
N LEU A 7 45.41 -21.41 -13.75
CA LEU A 7 44.96 -20.12 -13.24
C LEU A 7 43.49 -19.82 -13.60
N TYR A 8 43.08 -20.06 -14.86
CA TYR A 8 41.68 -19.90 -15.26
C TYR A 8 40.74 -20.84 -14.51
N PHE A 9 41.16 -22.08 -14.26
CA PHE A 9 40.38 -23.05 -13.48
C PHE A 9 40.19 -22.60 -12.02
N VAL A 10 41.23 -22.08 -11.35
CA VAL A 10 41.13 -21.54 -9.99
C VAL A 10 40.22 -20.31 -9.94
N ILE A 11 40.31 -19.41 -10.92
CA ILE A 11 39.41 -18.24 -11.01
C ILE A 11 37.96 -18.70 -11.21
N PHE A 12 37.73 -19.67 -12.11
CA PHE A 12 36.41 -20.23 -12.35
C PHE A 12 35.80 -20.84 -11.09
N ILE A 13 36.54 -21.66 -10.35
CA ILE A 13 36.06 -22.25 -9.07
C ILE A 13 35.72 -21.15 -8.06
N LYS A 14 36.55 -20.12 -7.92
CA LYS A 14 36.28 -19.01 -6.98
C LYS A 14 35.00 -18.25 -7.37
N LEU A 15 34.82 -17.96 -8.65
CA LEU A 15 33.60 -17.30 -9.15
C LEU A 15 32.36 -18.18 -8.98
N PHE A 16 32.49 -19.48 -9.23
CA PHE A 16 31.41 -20.45 -9.02
C PHE A 16 31.00 -20.55 -7.55
N LEU A 17 31.97 -20.70 -6.64
CA LEU A 17 31.71 -20.74 -5.20
C LEU A 17 31.12 -19.42 -4.69
N PHE A 18 31.64 -18.27 -5.14
CA PHE A 18 31.06 -16.97 -4.81
C PHE A 18 29.61 -16.85 -5.29
N SER A 19 29.32 -17.30 -6.52
CA SER A 19 27.96 -17.32 -7.07
C SER A 19 27.03 -18.24 -6.27
N LEU A 20 27.53 -19.39 -5.82
CA LEU A 20 26.77 -20.36 -5.02
C LEU A 20 26.47 -19.81 -3.61
N ILE A 21 27.45 -19.15 -2.97
CA ILE A 21 27.25 -18.47 -1.69
C ILE A 21 26.28 -17.30 -1.83
N ALA A 22 26.41 -16.49 -2.89
CA ALA A 22 25.51 -15.39 -3.17
C ALA A 22 24.08 -15.89 -3.41
N TYR A 23 23.90 -16.97 -4.19
CA TYR A 23 22.62 -17.60 -4.42
C TYR A 23 22.00 -18.15 -3.12
N TYR A 24 22.80 -18.85 -2.30
CA TYR A 24 22.37 -19.39 -1.01
C TYR A 24 21.92 -18.27 -0.05
N ASN A 25 22.70 -17.20 0.06
CA ASN A 25 22.34 -16.03 0.87
C ASN A 25 21.09 -15.30 0.32
N ALA A 26 20.93 -15.24 -1.00
CA ALA A 26 19.76 -14.63 -1.63
C ALA A 26 18.47 -15.44 -1.39
N GLN A 27 18.54 -16.77 -1.37
CA GLN A 27 17.37 -17.58 -1.01
C GLN A 27 17.04 -17.50 0.48
N ASN A 28 18.06 -17.51 1.35
CA ASN A 28 17.87 -17.43 2.80
C ASN A 28 17.36 -16.07 3.29
N SER A 29 17.41 -15.04 2.46
CA SER A 29 16.86 -13.73 2.77
C SER A 29 15.39 -13.57 2.36
N LYS A 30 14.80 -14.50 1.61
CA LYS A 30 13.37 -14.40 1.25
C LYS A 30 12.47 -14.81 2.41
N ALA A 31 11.42 -14.03 2.61
CA ALA A 31 10.38 -14.31 3.59
C ALA A 31 9.00 -13.93 3.04
N VAL A 32 7.95 -14.46 3.67
CA VAL A 32 6.55 -14.13 3.38
C VAL A 32 5.90 -13.56 4.63
N ILE A 33 5.01 -12.58 4.46
CA ILE A 33 4.17 -12.07 5.53
C ILE A 33 3.08 -13.10 5.88
N VAL A 34 3.02 -13.48 7.16
CA VAL A 34 2.11 -14.53 7.67
C VAL A 34 0.98 -13.99 8.56
N VAL A 35 0.92 -12.67 8.73
CA VAL A 35 -0.18 -11.98 9.41
C VAL A 35 -1.07 -11.25 8.40
N PRO A 36 -2.37 -11.02 8.69
CA PRO A 36 -3.27 -10.36 7.74
C PRO A 36 -2.79 -8.98 7.26
N VAL A 37 -2.31 -8.17 8.22
CA VAL A 37 -1.76 -6.82 8.00
C VAL A 37 -0.62 -6.61 8.99
N VAL A 38 0.47 -5.98 8.54
CA VAL A 38 1.54 -5.50 9.41
C VAL A 38 1.93 -4.07 9.03
N ASP A 39 2.05 -3.20 10.04
CA ASP A 39 2.58 -1.85 9.86
C ASP A 39 4.07 -1.90 9.53
N ALA A 40 4.47 -1.13 8.52
CA ALA A 40 5.86 -0.93 8.12
C ALA A 40 6.29 0.51 8.36
N VAL A 41 7.47 0.68 8.94
CA VAL A 41 8.02 1.98 9.33
C VAL A 41 9.38 2.23 8.65
N ASN A 42 9.78 3.48 8.48
CA ASN A 42 11.03 3.85 7.80
C ASN A 42 12.30 3.59 8.65
N GLN A 43 12.13 3.36 9.96
CA GLN A 43 13.24 3.17 10.91
C GLN A 43 12.86 2.20 12.02
N SER A 44 13.85 1.45 12.54
CA SER A 44 13.65 0.53 13.66
C SER A 44 13.12 1.27 14.89
N LEU A 45 11.94 0.87 15.37
CA LEU A 45 11.35 1.45 16.58
C LEU A 45 12.19 1.11 17.80
N ILE A 46 12.83 -0.06 17.83
CA ILE A 46 13.66 -0.48 18.97
C ILE A 46 14.97 0.32 19.03
N LYS A 47 15.56 0.67 17.88
CA LYS A 47 16.81 1.44 17.85
C LYS A 47 16.60 2.89 18.30
N GLU A 48 15.51 3.51 17.84
CA GLU A 48 15.10 4.87 18.21
C GLU A 48 14.73 4.99 19.69
N ASN A 49 14.01 4.00 20.22
CA ASN A 49 13.56 3.97 21.63
C ASN A 49 14.69 3.85 22.66
N LYS A 50 15.94 3.63 22.24
CA LYS A 50 17.10 3.62 23.16
C LYS A 50 17.31 4.96 23.87
N VAL A 51 16.66 6.04 23.42
CA VAL A 51 16.75 7.37 24.03
C VAL A 51 15.77 7.55 25.21
N ASN A 52 14.77 6.69 25.38
CA ASN A 52 13.79 6.83 26.47
C ASN A 52 13.55 5.51 27.25
N PRO A 53 14.17 5.34 28.44
CA PRO A 53 14.23 4.06 29.15
C PRO A 53 12.88 3.52 29.67
N VAL A 54 11.82 4.33 29.66
CA VAL A 54 10.46 3.90 30.07
C VAL A 54 9.84 2.91 29.08
N SER A 55 10.33 2.86 27.83
CA SER A 55 9.82 1.98 26.78
C SER A 55 10.47 0.57 26.74
N ILE A 56 11.49 0.32 27.57
CA ILE A 56 12.34 -0.89 27.51
C ILE A 56 11.56 -2.20 27.78
N ASN A 57 10.42 -2.13 28.45
CA ASN A 57 9.61 -3.32 28.80
C ASN A 57 8.48 -3.64 27.81
N LYS A 58 8.24 -2.82 26.77
CA LYS A 58 7.17 -3.10 25.80
C LYS A 58 7.63 -4.13 24.76
N ASN A 59 6.76 -5.09 24.46
CA ASN A 59 6.97 -5.99 23.32
C ASN A 59 6.98 -5.15 22.04
N VAL A 60 7.80 -5.52 21.04
CA VAL A 60 7.84 -4.85 19.74
C VAL A 60 6.44 -4.74 19.11
N ILE A 61 5.58 -5.74 19.32
CA ILE A 61 4.20 -5.71 18.80
C ILE A 61 3.39 -4.57 19.44
N ASP A 62 3.57 -4.30 20.73
CA ASP A 62 2.89 -3.19 21.41
C ASP A 62 3.37 -1.84 20.87
N LEU A 63 4.65 -1.74 20.48
CA LEU A 63 5.21 -0.54 19.86
C LEU A 63 4.51 -0.24 18.52
N TYR A 64 4.38 -1.23 17.64
CA TYR A 64 3.68 -1.06 16.36
C TYR A 64 2.18 -0.82 16.56
N ASN A 65 1.55 -1.55 17.48
CA ASN A 65 0.13 -1.37 17.79
C ASN A 65 -0.20 0.00 18.39
N SER A 66 0.79 0.71 18.96
CA SER A 66 0.61 2.07 19.48
C SER A 66 0.56 3.17 18.41
N ILE A 67 0.84 2.85 17.14
CA ILE A 67 0.83 3.84 16.06
C ILE A 67 -0.63 4.20 15.70
N GLU A 68 -1.02 5.45 15.94
CA GLU A 68 -2.36 5.97 15.66
C GLU A 68 -2.63 6.31 14.18
N TYR A 69 -3.83 6.81 13.89
CA TYR A 69 -4.30 7.06 12.51
C TYR A 69 -3.47 8.11 11.78
N ALA A 70 -3.24 9.25 12.42
CA ALA A 70 -2.42 10.34 11.88
C ALA A 70 -2.02 11.29 13.02
N PRO A 71 -0.79 11.82 13.03
CA PRO A 71 -0.44 12.91 13.94
C PRO A 71 -1.17 14.21 13.55
N GLU A 72 -1.33 15.14 14.50
CA GLU A 72 -1.92 16.46 14.22
C GLU A 72 -1.03 17.29 13.28
N ARG A 73 0.28 17.29 13.53
CA ARG A 73 1.29 18.07 12.78
C ARG A 73 2.66 17.39 12.82
N GLY A 74 3.40 17.54 11.71
CA GLY A 74 4.81 17.17 11.58
C GLY A 74 5.03 15.83 10.86
N ARG A 75 5.76 15.86 9.73
CA ARG A 75 6.17 14.63 9.00
C ARG A 75 6.95 13.68 9.91
N ASN A 76 7.76 14.23 10.81
CA ASN A 76 8.57 13.48 11.77
C ASN A 76 7.75 12.74 12.84
N ALA A 77 6.44 12.99 12.96
CA ALA A 77 5.60 12.33 13.94
C ALA A 77 4.92 11.06 13.41
N CYS A 78 4.83 10.87 12.09
CA CYS A 78 4.26 9.64 11.54
C CYS A 78 5.35 8.61 11.24
N LEU A 79 5.33 7.51 11.99
CA LEU A 79 6.27 6.40 11.82
C LEU A 79 5.82 5.42 10.73
N ARG A 80 4.50 5.21 10.61
CA ARG A 80 3.95 4.33 9.57
C ARG A 80 4.26 4.91 8.21
N THR A 81 4.95 4.11 7.41
CA THR A 81 5.31 4.41 6.03
C THR A 81 4.49 3.57 5.06
N HIS A 82 4.18 2.32 5.41
CA HIS A 82 3.37 1.40 4.60
C HIS A 82 2.63 0.39 5.48
N GLN A 83 1.82 -0.48 4.86
CA GLN A 83 1.27 -1.67 5.48
C GLN A 83 1.40 -2.85 4.52
N LEU A 84 2.06 -3.91 4.98
CA LEU A 84 2.19 -5.13 4.20
C LEU A 84 1.03 -6.07 4.51
N LEU A 85 0.64 -6.86 3.51
CA LEU A 85 -0.45 -7.81 3.59
C LEU A 85 0.07 -9.24 3.66
N PHE A 86 -0.76 -10.14 4.17
CA PHE A 86 -0.54 -11.58 4.07
C PHE A 86 -0.14 -11.99 2.65
N ASN A 87 0.77 -12.98 2.56
CA ASN A 87 1.35 -13.49 1.31
C ASN A 87 2.24 -12.52 0.52
N GLU A 88 2.47 -11.29 0.98
CA GLU A 88 3.49 -10.45 0.36
C GLU A 88 4.89 -11.03 0.63
N VAL A 89 5.66 -11.19 -0.45
CA VAL A 89 7.02 -11.74 -0.40
C VAL A 89 8.01 -10.58 -0.28
N VAL A 90 8.91 -10.68 0.67
CA VAL A 90 9.92 -9.66 0.98
C VAL A 90 11.34 -10.24 0.96
N ILE A 91 12.32 -9.36 0.78
CA ILE A 91 13.74 -9.68 0.94
C ILE A 91 14.23 -9.07 2.25
N VAL A 92 14.59 -9.90 3.22
CA VAL A 92 15.17 -9.48 4.51
C VAL A 92 16.61 -8.99 4.26
N ARG A 93 16.83 -7.69 4.45
CA ARG A 93 18.13 -7.03 4.26
C ARG A 93 18.94 -6.98 5.53
N LYS A 94 18.29 -6.76 6.68
CA LYS A 94 18.94 -6.66 7.99
C LYS A 94 18.01 -7.19 9.08
N GLU A 95 18.61 -7.69 10.16
CA GLU A 95 17.89 -8.05 11.38
C GLU A 95 18.43 -7.22 12.55
N PHE A 96 17.54 -6.78 13.43
CA PHE A 96 17.91 -6.09 14.65
C PHE A 96 16.94 -6.46 15.79
N LYS A 97 17.42 -7.29 16.72
CA LYS A 97 16.60 -7.83 17.81
C LYS A 97 15.32 -8.49 17.26
N SER A 98 14.14 -7.99 17.63
CA SER A 98 12.83 -8.49 17.20
C SER A 98 12.24 -7.74 16.01
N GLU A 99 13.03 -6.91 15.32
CA GLU A 99 12.67 -6.27 14.07
C GLU A 99 13.57 -6.75 12.92
N VAL A 100 13.05 -6.64 11.70
CA VAL A 100 13.80 -6.86 10.47
C VAL A 100 13.57 -5.69 9.51
N GLN A 101 14.61 -5.35 8.76
CA GLN A 101 14.49 -4.46 7.61
C GLN A 101 14.26 -5.33 6.38
N CYS A 102 13.13 -5.13 5.71
CA CYS A 102 12.72 -5.89 4.55
C CYS A 102 12.50 -4.98 3.34
N GLU A 103 12.83 -5.47 2.16
CA GLU A 103 12.59 -4.83 0.87
C GLU A 103 11.38 -5.46 0.19
N LEU A 104 10.53 -4.62 -0.42
CA LEU A 104 9.32 -5.02 -1.13
C LEU A 104 9.39 -4.55 -2.59
N ASN A 105 9.50 -5.50 -3.51
CA ASN A 105 9.68 -5.21 -4.95
C ASN A 105 8.42 -4.66 -5.63
N SER A 106 7.26 -4.78 -4.99
CA SER A 106 5.98 -4.33 -5.54
C SER A 106 5.74 -2.82 -5.35
N LEU A 107 6.72 -2.06 -4.87
CA LEU A 107 6.61 -0.61 -4.79
C LEU A 107 7.98 0.05 -4.69
N PHE A 108 8.01 1.37 -4.85
CA PHE A 108 9.15 2.21 -4.49
C PHE A 108 8.70 3.60 -4.08
N TYR A 109 9.57 4.32 -3.38
CA TYR A 109 9.33 5.72 -3.04
C TYR A 109 10.61 6.56 -2.99
N TYR A 110 10.48 7.87 -3.23
CA TYR A 110 11.52 8.84 -2.90
C TYR A 110 11.34 9.34 -1.47
N ASP A 111 12.40 9.32 -0.67
CA ASP A 111 12.42 9.89 0.68
C ASP A 111 12.66 11.42 0.67
N GLU A 112 12.76 12.02 1.86
CA GLU A 112 12.96 13.47 2.00
C GLU A 112 14.31 13.97 1.47
N LYS A 113 15.27 13.06 1.28
CA LYS A 113 16.59 13.34 0.69
C LYS A 113 16.63 13.01 -0.80
N ASP A 114 15.46 12.77 -1.38
CA ASP A 114 15.30 12.37 -2.77
C ASP A 114 16.00 11.06 -3.15
N VAL A 115 16.16 10.16 -2.17
CA VAL A 115 16.73 8.83 -2.39
C VAL A 115 15.61 7.84 -2.68
N LEU A 116 15.78 7.04 -3.73
CA LEU A 116 14.89 5.94 -4.05
C LEU A 116 15.00 4.83 -3.00
N ARG A 117 13.88 4.44 -2.41
CA ARG A 117 13.76 3.43 -1.35
C ARG A 117 12.70 2.40 -1.69
N GLN A 118 12.89 1.20 -1.16
CA GLN A 118 11.97 0.06 -1.27
C GLN A 118 11.92 -0.74 0.05
N ASP A 119 12.55 -0.23 1.09
CA ASP A 119 12.82 -0.94 2.33
C ASP A 119 12.09 -0.32 3.54
N PHE A 120 11.67 -1.19 4.45
CA PHE A 120 10.94 -0.83 5.66
C PHE A 120 11.37 -1.72 6.82
N TRP A 121 11.12 -1.27 8.05
CA TRP A 121 11.20 -2.09 9.25
C TRP A 121 9.83 -2.63 9.63
N ILE A 122 9.81 -3.90 10.03
CA ILE A 122 8.63 -4.60 10.56
C ILE A 122 9.02 -5.51 11.73
N PRO A 123 8.07 -5.94 12.59
CA PRO A 123 8.32 -6.98 13.57
C PRO A 123 8.69 -8.31 12.91
N LYS A 124 9.74 -8.98 13.40
CA LYS A 124 10.21 -10.27 12.87
C LYS A 124 9.12 -11.36 12.92
N SER A 125 8.25 -11.32 13.92
CA SER A 125 7.15 -12.27 14.08
C SER A 125 6.03 -12.13 13.04
N ALA A 126 6.03 -11.08 12.24
CA ALA A 126 5.04 -10.90 11.17
C ALA A 126 5.37 -11.70 9.90
N LEU A 127 6.57 -12.30 9.82
CA LEU A 127 7.02 -13.05 8.66
C LEU A 127 7.50 -14.46 8.98
N LYS A 128 7.62 -15.28 7.94
CA LYS A 128 8.28 -16.59 7.97
C LYS A 128 9.27 -16.69 6.82
N TYR A 129 10.50 -17.14 7.08
CA TYR A 129 11.50 -17.29 6.03
C TYR A 129 11.17 -18.48 5.13
N PHE A 130 11.52 -18.38 3.85
CA PHE A 130 11.26 -19.46 2.88
C PHE A 130 12.01 -20.74 3.24
N LYS A 131 13.21 -20.63 3.82
CA LYS A 131 13.98 -21.77 4.33
C LYS A 131 13.27 -22.55 5.46
N ASP A 132 12.31 -21.92 6.13
CA ASP A 132 11.54 -22.51 7.24
C ASP A 132 10.16 -23.02 6.76
N ILE A 133 9.90 -23.01 5.44
CA ILE A 133 8.66 -23.46 4.81
C ILE A 133 8.99 -24.63 3.86
N ASN A 134 8.19 -25.69 3.88
CA ASN A 134 8.37 -26.80 2.95
C ASN A 134 8.26 -26.30 1.49
N GLU A 135 9.10 -26.81 0.59
CA GLU A 135 9.13 -26.37 -0.81
C GLU A 135 7.77 -26.52 -1.52
N ILE A 136 6.98 -27.54 -1.15
CA ILE A 136 5.63 -27.76 -1.66
C ILE A 136 4.66 -26.65 -1.22
N ASP A 137 4.83 -26.13 -0.01
CA ASP A 137 3.97 -25.08 0.56
C ASP A 137 4.35 -23.70 0.03
N ILE A 138 5.62 -23.48 -0.34
CA ILE A 138 6.05 -22.24 -1.02
C ILE A 138 5.26 -22.03 -2.33
N LYS A 139 4.86 -23.11 -3.02
CA LYS A 139 4.04 -23.03 -4.24
C LYS A 139 2.62 -22.52 -4.00
N ALA A 140 2.16 -22.46 -2.75
CA ALA A 140 0.89 -21.85 -2.36
C ALA A 140 0.98 -20.33 -2.15
N ILE A 141 2.18 -19.75 -2.24
CA ILE A 141 2.40 -18.31 -2.09
C ILE A 141 2.35 -17.66 -3.50
N PRO A 142 1.51 -16.63 -3.72
CA PRO A 142 1.47 -15.90 -4.98
C PRO A 142 2.80 -15.23 -5.28
N LEU A 143 3.17 -15.20 -6.57
CA LEU A 143 4.35 -14.46 -7.01
C LEU A 143 4.14 -12.96 -6.76
N PRO A 144 5.16 -12.20 -6.33
CA PRO A 144 5.03 -10.76 -6.10
C PRO A 144 4.69 -10.03 -7.40
N TYR A 145 4.05 -8.86 -7.29
CA TYR A 145 3.94 -7.94 -8.43
C TYR A 145 5.35 -7.55 -8.89
N ARG A 146 5.57 -7.49 -10.20
CA ARG A 146 6.84 -7.12 -10.80
C ARG A 146 6.65 -5.97 -11.77
N LEU A 147 7.62 -5.07 -11.80
CA LEU A 147 7.69 -3.93 -12.72
C LEU A 147 7.86 -4.37 -14.19
N GLU A 148 8.41 -5.57 -14.41
CA GLU A 148 8.63 -6.11 -15.74
C GLU A 148 7.30 -6.47 -16.41
N ASN A 149 7.02 -5.86 -17.59
CA ASN A 149 5.82 -6.06 -18.42
C ASN A 149 5.54 -7.53 -18.82
N THR A 150 6.39 -8.47 -18.44
CA THR A 150 6.13 -9.90 -18.53
C THR A 150 5.47 -10.41 -17.25
N VAL A 151 4.37 -9.78 -16.83
CA VAL A 151 3.51 -10.38 -15.82
C VAL A 151 2.97 -11.66 -16.45
N VAL A 152 3.52 -12.80 -16.04
CA VAL A 152 2.93 -14.11 -16.33
C VAL A 152 1.67 -14.17 -15.49
N TYR A 153 0.58 -13.58 -16.01
CA TYR A 153 -0.73 -13.67 -15.39
C TYR A 153 -1.09 -15.14 -15.31
N LYS A 154 -1.16 -15.65 -14.10
CA LYS A 154 -1.63 -16.99 -13.87
C LYS A 154 -3.08 -16.87 -13.42
N LYS A 155 -3.98 -17.48 -14.19
CA LYS A 155 -5.42 -17.57 -13.87
C LYS A 155 -5.70 -18.20 -12.50
N ASN A 156 -4.68 -18.74 -11.83
CA ASN A 156 -4.75 -19.28 -10.48
C ASN A 156 -4.42 -18.26 -9.38
N ILE A 157 -4.23 -16.96 -9.65
CA ILE A 157 -4.09 -15.97 -8.58
C ILE A 157 -5.43 -15.26 -8.36
N LEU A 158 -5.85 -15.23 -7.09
CA LEU A 158 -7.04 -14.53 -6.62
C LEU A 158 -6.63 -13.33 -5.77
N THR A 159 -7.23 -12.17 -6.01
CA THR A 159 -7.01 -10.95 -5.23
C THR A 159 -8.31 -10.51 -4.58
N LEU A 160 -8.28 -10.28 -3.27
CA LEU A 160 -9.45 -9.74 -2.56
C LEU A 160 -9.71 -8.29 -3.01
N ILE A 161 -10.96 -8.00 -3.37
CA ILE A 161 -11.42 -6.62 -3.53
C ILE A 161 -12.02 -6.09 -2.22
N PHE A 162 -12.59 -6.95 -1.39
CA PHE A 162 -13.12 -6.60 -0.07
C PHE A 162 -12.46 -7.43 1.03
N PRO A 163 -12.46 -6.96 2.28
CA PRO A 163 -12.04 -7.76 3.41
C PRO A 163 -12.78 -9.09 3.46
N TRP A 164 -12.07 -10.15 3.83
CA TRP A 164 -12.64 -11.48 3.94
C TRP A 164 -12.25 -12.09 5.29
N HIS A 165 -13.26 -12.50 6.06
CA HIS A 165 -13.07 -13.20 7.31
C HIS A 165 -13.06 -14.71 7.05
N ASP A 166 -11.91 -15.33 7.30
CA ASP A 166 -11.76 -16.77 7.20
C ASP A 166 -12.25 -17.45 8.48
N LEU A 167 -13.24 -18.32 8.35
CA LEU A 167 -13.85 -19.00 9.49
C LEU A 167 -12.93 -20.05 10.13
N LEU A 168 -11.94 -20.57 9.39
CA LEU A 168 -11.02 -21.60 9.88
C LEU A 168 -9.93 -20.97 10.77
N THR A 169 -9.20 -19.99 10.25
CA THR A 169 -8.12 -19.30 10.96
C THR A 169 -8.60 -18.20 11.91
N LYS A 170 -9.89 -17.81 11.83
CA LYS A 170 -10.48 -16.68 12.56
C LYS A 170 -9.80 -15.34 12.26
N LYS A 171 -9.11 -15.23 11.13
CA LYS A 171 -8.41 -14.01 10.70
C LYS A 171 -9.23 -13.29 9.64
N THR A 172 -9.17 -11.95 9.66
CA THR A 172 -9.74 -11.12 8.60
C THR A 172 -8.62 -10.58 7.72
N TYR A 173 -8.63 -10.98 6.45
CA TYR A 173 -7.65 -10.56 5.44
C TYR A 173 -8.10 -9.26 4.79
N SER A 174 -7.13 -8.39 4.49
CA SER A 174 -7.37 -7.07 3.89
C SER A 174 -7.80 -7.19 2.45
N ALA A 175 -8.55 -6.20 1.97
CA ALA A 175 -8.62 -5.93 0.54
C ALA A 175 -7.20 -5.84 -0.05
N GLY A 176 -6.98 -6.55 -1.15
CA GLY A 176 -5.74 -6.64 -1.91
C GLY A 176 -4.82 -7.78 -1.53
N THR A 177 -5.15 -8.57 -0.49
CA THR A 177 -4.46 -9.83 -0.21
C THR A 177 -4.66 -10.79 -1.37
N ARG A 178 -3.58 -11.49 -1.72
CA ARG A 178 -3.52 -12.44 -2.85
C ARG A 178 -3.40 -13.87 -2.37
N PHE A 179 -4.00 -14.78 -3.10
CA PHE A 179 -3.98 -16.21 -2.83
C PHE A 179 -3.76 -17.02 -4.10
N ILE A 180 -3.15 -18.20 -3.96
CA ILE A 180 -3.18 -19.21 -5.01
C ILE A 180 -4.49 -19.99 -4.92
N ARG A 181 -5.23 -20.02 -6.03
CA ARG A 181 -6.46 -20.76 -6.23
C ARG A 181 -6.18 -22.26 -6.37
N ASN A 182 -7.07 -23.04 -5.80
CA ASN A 182 -7.15 -24.48 -6.01
C ASN A 182 -8.31 -24.77 -6.98
N LEU A 183 -8.04 -24.71 -8.28
CA LEU A 183 -9.06 -24.74 -9.33
C LEU A 183 -9.95 -25.99 -9.29
N ASP A 184 -9.41 -27.12 -8.83
CA ASP A 184 -10.12 -28.40 -8.78
C ASP A 184 -11.27 -28.40 -7.74
N TYR A 185 -11.27 -27.45 -6.81
CA TYR A 185 -12.24 -27.34 -5.71
C TYR A 185 -13.06 -26.04 -5.76
N ASP A 186 -12.96 -25.27 -6.85
CA ASP A 186 -13.83 -24.12 -7.05
C ASP A 186 -15.30 -24.58 -7.17
N THR A 187 -16.21 -23.75 -6.67
CA THR A 187 -17.65 -23.97 -6.78
C THR A 187 -18.31 -22.84 -7.57
N ASN A 188 -19.63 -22.89 -7.74
CA ASN A 188 -20.36 -21.81 -8.39
C ASN A 188 -20.22 -20.48 -7.64
N ASN A 189 -20.24 -20.51 -6.30
CA ASN A 189 -20.28 -19.30 -5.46
C ASN A 189 -18.95 -18.96 -4.80
N TYR A 190 -18.02 -19.92 -4.72
CA TYR A 190 -16.76 -19.75 -3.99
C TYR A 190 -15.56 -20.12 -4.85
N TYR A 191 -14.47 -19.36 -4.67
CA TYR A 191 -13.13 -19.77 -5.05
C TYR A 191 -12.50 -20.58 -3.91
N SER A 192 -11.91 -21.72 -4.23
CA SER A 192 -11.05 -22.47 -3.31
C SER A 192 -9.63 -21.91 -3.38
N ILE A 193 -9.00 -21.72 -2.22
CA ILE A 193 -7.65 -21.15 -2.11
C ILE A 193 -6.77 -21.98 -1.18
N PHE A 194 -5.46 -21.90 -1.40
CA PHE A 194 -4.47 -22.36 -0.43
C PHE A 194 -4.10 -21.22 0.53
N LEU A 195 -4.07 -21.54 1.82
CA LEU A 195 -3.72 -20.62 2.90
C LEU A 195 -2.62 -21.26 3.73
N LEU A 196 -1.49 -20.57 3.89
CA LEU A 196 -0.39 -21.00 4.74
C LEU A 196 -0.52 -20.33 6.11
N ASP A 197 -1.17 -21.03 7.05
CA ASP A 197 -1.33 -20.55 8.41
C ASP A 197 -0.12 -20.95 9.27
N SER A 198 0.24 -20.11 10.24
CA SER A 198 1.37 -20.38 11.15
C SER A 198 1.13 -21.59 12.04
N ASP A 199 -0.12 -21.83 12.41
CA ASP A 199 -0.51 -22.79 13.46
C ASP A 199 -1.08 -24.06 12.82
N LEU A 200 -1.85 -23.91 11.74
CA LEU A 200 -2.49 -25.03 11.02
C LEU A 200 -1.65 -25.57 9.85
N GLY A 201 -0.59 -24.88 9.46
CA GLY A 201 0.14 -25.19 8.22
C GLY A 201 -0.67 -24.84 6.97
N LYS A 202 -0.49 -25.60 5.89
CA LYS A 202 -1.21 -25.39 4.64
C LYS A 202 -2.63 -25.94 4.72
N VAL A 203 -3.63 -25.07 4.59
CA VAL A 203 -5.05 -25.41 4.60
C VAL A 203 -5.75 -24.93 3.32
N ILE A 204 -6.92 -25.50 3.04
CA ILE A 204 -7.82 -25.04 1.98
C ILE A 204 -8.94 -24.22 2.62
N SER A 205 -9.22 -23.05 2.07
CA SER A 205 -10.37 -22.23 2.45
C SER A 205 -11.13 -21.72 1.22
N TYR A 206 -12.28 -21.09 1.45
CA TYR A 206 -13.24 -20.69 0.43
C TYR A 206 -13.56 -19.20 0.53
N VAL A 207 -13.33 -18.48 -0.57
CA VAL A 207 -13.62 -17.04 -0.70
C VAL A 207 -14.83 -16.86 -1.59
N ASP A 208 -15.82 -16.11 -1.13
CA ASP A 208 -17.00 -15.76 -1.94
C ASP A 208 -16.56 -14.97 -3.19
N LYS A 209 -17.08 -15.35 -4.36
CA LYS A 209 -16.69 -14.72 -5.64
C LYS A 209 -17.00 -13.22 -5.69
N SER A 210 -17.96 -12.72 -4.91
CA SER A 210 -18.28 -11.29 -4.82
C SER A 210 -17.22 -10.46 -4.09
N LEU A 211 -16.34 -11.10 -3.33
CA LEU A 211 -15.29 -10.46 -2.52
C LEU A 211 -13.92 -10.43 -3.20
N ALA A 212 -13.78 -11.05 -4.36
CA ALA A 212 -12.48 -11.21 -5.01
C ALA A 212 -12.54 -11.13 -6.54
N ILE A 213 -11.40 -10.83 -7.14
CA ILE A 213 -11.16 -10.84 -8.58
C ILE A 213 -10.03 -11.83 -8.89
N VAL A 214 -10.16 -12.54 -10.00
CA VAL A 214 -9.08 -13.39 -10.52
C VAL A 214 -8.18 -12.55 -11.41
N GLU A 215 -6.87 -12.73 -11.29
CA GLU A 215 -5.92 -12.01 -12.13
C GLU A 215 -5.97 -12.46 -13.59
N TYR A 216 -6.13 -11.49 -14.48
CA TYR A 216 -6.11 -11.68 -15.93
C TYR A 216 -5.27 -10.58 -16.59
N PRO A 217 -4.65 -10.87 -17.75
CA PRO A 217 -4.07 -9.83 -18.58
C PRO A 217 -5.19 -8.93 -19.06
N ASN A 218 -5.19 -7.69 -18.59
CA ASN A 218 -6.12 -6.65 -19.01
C ASN A 218 -5.37 -5.65 -19.87
N ASP A 219 -6.04 -5.04 -20.84
CA ASP A 219 -5.54 -3.81 -21.44
C ASP A 219 -5.75 -2.61 -20.49
N TYR A 220 -5.25 -1.44 -20.89
CA TYR A 220 -5.38 -0.23 -20.08
C TYR A 220 -6.87 0.14 -19.85
N GLU A 221 -7.72 0.05 -20.87
CA GLU A 221 -9.12 0.46 -20.80
C GLU A 221 -9.95 -0.44 -19.86
N THR A 222 -9.71 -1.74 -19.89
CA THR A 222 -10.31 -2.70 -18.95
C THR A 222 -9.80 -2.47 -17.54
N SER A 223 -8.48 -2.24 -17.40
CA SER A 223 -7.86 -1.99 -16.09
C SER A 223 -8.42 -0.72 -15.46
N ILE A 224 -8.53 0.38 -16.22
CA ILE A 224 -9.03 1.66 -15.69
C ILE A 224 -10.53 1.59 -15.36
N TYR A 225 -11.31 0.82 -16.12
CA TYR A 225 -12.69 0.52 -15.77
C TYR A 225 -12.78 -0.19 -14.42
N LEU A 226 -12.03 -1.28 -14.23
CA LEU A 226 -12.03 -2.06 -12.99
C LEU A 226 -11.47 -1.25 -11.80
N PHE A 227 -10.42 -0.47 -12.02
CA PHE A 227 -9.84 0.43 -11.02
C PHE A 227 -10.90 1.38 -10.46
N MET A 228 -11.66 2.00 -11.35
CA MET A 228 -12.71 2.93 -10.99
C MET A 228 -13.95 2.25 -10.40
N ASP A 229 -14.30 1.05 -10.86
CA ASP A 229 -15.38 0.25 -10.27
C ASP A 229 -15.07 -0.10 -8.81
N ILE A 230 -13.88 -0.61 -8.52
CA ILE A 230 -13.46 -0.96 -7.16
C ILE A 230 -13.47 0.26 -6.25
N LEU A 231 -12.94 1.40 -6.71
CA LEU A 231 -12.98 2.65 -5.94
C LEU A 231 -14.42 3.08 -5.61
N LYS A 232 -15.34 3.02 -6.58
CA LYS A 232 -16.76 3.33 -6.35
C LYS A 232 -17.42 2.36 -5.37
N ARG A 233 -17.06 1.08 -5.44
CA ARG A 233 -17.50 0.05 -4.48
C ARG A 233 -16.93 0.28 -3.07
N PHE A 234 -15.77 0.90 -2.95
CA PHE A 234 -15.22 1.30 -1.64
C PHE A 234 -16.00 2.45 -1.01
N LEU A 235 -16.71 3.25 -1.80
CA LEU A 235 -17.48 4.39 -1.33
C LEU A 235 -18.91 4.03 -0.91
N ASN A 236 -19.48 2.99 -1.50
CA ASN A 236 -20.92 2.72 -1.45
C ASN A 236 -21.35 1.81 -0.26
N LYS A 237 -21.47 2.39 0.96
CA LYS A 237 -22.12 1.74 2.12
C LYS A 237 -22.76 2.79 3.05
N ASP A 238 -23.98 2.52 3.51
CA ASP A 238 -24.73 3.39 4.42
C ASP A 238 -23.96 3.63 5.73
N ASN A 239 -23.60 4.89 5.99
CA ASN A 239 -22.92 5.41 7.20
C ASN A 239 -21.55 4.82 7.56
N LEU A 240 -21.04 3.88 6.77
CA LEU A 240 -19.80 3.15 7.02
C LEU A 240 -18.69 3.56 6.05
N ILE A 241 -17.58 4.04 6.62
CA ILE A 241 -16.46 4.64 5.88
C ILE A 241 -15.20 3.78 5.94
N ILE A 242 -14.33 3.97 4.96
CA ILE A 242 -12.92 3.55 5.06
C ILE A 242 -12.13 4.75 5.60
N PRO A 243 -11.46 4.64 6.75
CA PRO A 243 -10.79 5.77 7.37
C PRO A 243 -9.53 6.17 6.59
N TYR A 244 -9.18 7.45 6.68
CA TYR A 244 -7.84 7.88 6.34
C TYR A 244 -6.84 7.38 7.39
N LEU A 245 -5.76 6.77 6.93
CA LEU A 245 -4.67 6.28 7.77
C LEU A 245 -3.35 6.74 7.14
N TRP A 246 -2.58 7.57 7.84
CA TRP A 246 -1.28 8.03 7.33
C TRP A 246 -0.32 6.85 7.22
N GLY A 247 0.29 6.65 6.05
CA GLY A 247 1.08 5.46 5.73
C GLY A 247 0.25 4.19 5.51
N GLY A 248 -1.08 4.27 5.59
CA GLY A 248 -1.99 3.14 5.47
C GLY A 248 -2.15 2.62 4.05
N CYS A 249 -2.12 1.30 3.86
CA CYS A 249 -2.25 0.65 2.55
C CYS A 249 -3.06 -0.65 2.63
N SER A 250 -3.97 -0.72 3.61
CA SER A 250 -4.80 -1.88 3.89
C SER A 250 -6.17 -1.46 4.37
N TYR A 251 -7.14 -2.37 4.31
CA TYR A 251 -8.48 -2.15 4.83
C TYR A 251 -9.07 -3.52 5.18
N ILE A 252 -9.40 -3.74 6.45
CA ILE A 252 -10.02 -4.98 6.95
C ILE A 252 -11.45 -4.78 7.45
N ASP A 253 -11.85 -3.54 7.75
CA ASP A 253 -13.16 -3.27 8.31
C ASP A 253 -13.57 -1.81 8.14
N ARG A 254 -14.87 -1.60 7.99
CA ARG A 254 -15.53 -0.32 7.80
C ARG A 254 -15.93 0.25 9.15
N LEU A 255 -15.91 1.57 9.27
CA LEU A 255 -16.12 2.26 10.54
C LEU A 255 -17.25 3.25 10.44
N ASP A 256 -17.89 3.56 11.56
CA ASP A 256 -18.86 4.66 11.61
C ASP A 256 -18.18 6.00 11.32
N GLU A 257 -18.85 6.83 10.52
CA GLU A 257 -18.31 8.12 10.08
C GLU A 257 -17.93 9.06 11.23
N SER A 258 -18.78 9.17 12.25
CA SER A 258 -18.77 10.21 13.28
C SER A 258 -17.68 10.08 14.35
N ASN A 259 -16.85 9.04 14.32
CA ASN A 259 -16.11 8.60 15.50
C ASN A 259 -14.61 8.94 15.47
N PHE A 260 -14.22 10.16 15.09
CA PHE A 260 -12.81 10.59 15.20
C PHE A 260 -12.62 11.83 16.06
N ARG A 261 -11.53 11.83 16.84
CA ARG A 261 -11.15 12.95 17.72
C ARG A 261 -9.65 13.07 17.85
N LEU A 262 -9.20 14.29 18.07
CA LEU A 262 -7.81 14.57 18.38
C LEU A 262 -7.56 14.30 19.87
N LYS A 263 -6.56 13.47 20.19
CA LYS A 263 -6.14 13.17 21.56
C LYS A 263 -4.65 13.37 21.73
N THR A 264 -4.23 13.74 22.93
CA THR A 264 -2.84 13.61 23.36
C THR A 264 -2.60 12.18 23.80
N ILE A 265 -1.65 11.50 23.17
CA ILE A 265 -1.25 10.13 23.47
C ILE A 265 0.23 10.09 23.87
N ASN A 266 0.62 9.09 24.64
CA ASN A 266 2.03 8.78 24.87
C ASN A 266 2.50 7.80 23.79
N GLN A 267 3.19 8.32 22.79
CA GLN A 267 3.79 7.56 21.72
C GLN A 267 5.31 7.54 21.94
N PHE A 268 5.86 6.37 22.28
CA PHE A 268 7.30 6.18 22.52
C PHE A 268 7.91 7.07 23.61
N GLY A 269 7.16 7.32 24.69
CA GLY A 269 7.61 8.18 25.79
C GLY A 269 7.51 9.67 25.47
N GLN A 270 6.94 10.04 24.32
CA GLN A 270 6.67 11.41 23.94
C GLN A 270 5.16 11.66 23.87
N LEU A 271 4.73 12.82 24.38
CA LEU A 271 3.34 13.26 24.25
C LEU A 271 3.13 13.82 22.85
N VAL A 272 2.31 13.13 22.05
CA VAL A 272 1.98 13.52 20.67
C VAL A 272 0.48 13.72 20.59
N LYS A 273 0.04 14.75 19.86
CA LYS A 273 -1.37 14.89 19.48
C LYS A 273 -1.63 14.08 18.22
N ALA A 274 -2.54 13.12 18.29
CA ALA A 274 -2.89 12.24 17.19
C ALA A 274 -4.41 12.10 17.05
N TRP A 275 -4.85 11.88 15.82
CA TRP A 275 -6.21 11.52 15.49
C TRP A 275 -6.45 10.07 15.84
N THR A 276 -7.55 9.84 16.55
CA THR A 276 -7.94 8.52 17.07
C THR A 276 -9.39 8.22 16.73
N ARG A 277 -9.72 6.94 16.65
CA ARG A 277 -11.09 6.41 16.57
C ARG A 277 -11.26 5.33 17.65
N GLU A 278 -12.47 5.10 18.13
CA GLU A 278 -12.75 4.15 19.22
C GLU A 278 -12.83 2.71 18.68
N ILE A 279 -11.68 2.09 18.43
CA ILE A 279 -11.57 0.74 17.87
C ILE A 279 -10.48 -0.04 18.59
N ASP A 280 -10.80 -1.28 18.96
CA ASP A 280 -9.87 -2.18 19.67
C ASP A 280 -9.00 -3.04 18.73
N LYS A 281 -9.37 -3.13 17.44
CA LYS A 281 -8.64 -3.93 16.45
C LYS A 281 -7.32 -3.26 16.06
N ARG A 282 -6.21 -4.01 16.17
CA ARG A 282 -4.87 -3.60 15.75
C ARG A 282 -4.23 -4.64 14.80
N PRO A 283 -3.34 -4.24 13.88
CA PRO A 283 -2.98 -2.85 13.56
C PRO A 283 -4.19 -2.07 12.99
N LEU A 284 -4.17 -0.75 13.11
CA LEU A 284 -5.20 0.09 12.50
C LEU A 284 -5.12 -0.06 10.97
N THR A 285 -6.26 -0.01 10.28
CA THR A 285 -6.29 -0.11 8.81
C THR A 285 -7.03 1.07 8.21
N GLY A 286 -6.74 1.35 6.95
CA GLY A 286 -7.20 2.51 6.19
C GLY A 286 -6.21 2.83 5.07
N PHE A 287 -6.59 3.78 4.22
CA PHE A 287 -5.74 4.21 3.12
C PHE A 287 -5.26 5.63 3.32
N GLU A 288 -4.00 5.91 2.99
CA GLU A 288 -3.57 7.25 2.58
C GLU A 288 -3.84 7.46 1.07
N CYS A 289 -3.77 8.72 0.62
CA CYS A 289 -4.15 9.11 -0.74
C CYS A 289 -3.41 8.34 -1.84
N SER A 290 -2.08 8.26 -1.78
CA SER A 290 -1.28 7.56 -2.80
C SER A 290 -1.29 6.03 -2.67
N SER A 291 -1.37 5.52 -1.43
CA SER A 291 -1.45 4.07 -1.18
C SER A 291 -2.80 3.46 -1.60
N LEU A 292 -3.89 4.25 -1.59
CA LEU A 292 -5.15 3.84 -2.19
C LEU A 292 -4.97 3.51 -3.69
N ILE A 293 -4.34 4.43 -4.42
CA ILE A 293 -4.08 4.27 -5.86
C ILE A 293 -3.19 3.04 -6.06
N LEU A 294 -2.09 2.94 -5.31
CA LEU A 294 -1.18 1.79 -5.36
C LEU A 294 -1.94 0.46 -5.21
N ARG A 295 -2.73 0.34 -4.14
CA ARG A 295 -3.38 -0.91 -3.78
C ARG A 295 -4.43 -1.31 -4.82
N VAL A 296 -5.28 -0.38 -5.26
CA VAL A 296 -6.34 -0.68 -6.23
C VAL A 296 -5.78 -0.91 -7.63
N ALA A 297 -4.76 -0.14 -8.04
CA ALA A 297 -4.09 -0.36 -9.33
C ALA A 297 -3.47 -1.76 -9.40
N GLN A 298 -2.84 -2.22 -8.32
CA GLN A 298 -2.29 -3.56 -8.22
C GLN A 298 -3.37 -4.65 -8.29
N MET A 299 -4.52 -4.47 -7.61
CA MET A 299 -5.64 -5.43 -7.67
C MET A 299 -6.11 -5.72 -9.09
N VAL A 300 -6.04 -4.72 -9.98
CA VAL A 300 -6.51 -4.83 -11.36
C VAL A 300 -5.39 -5.09 -12.37
N GLY A 301 -4.17 -5.30 -11.88
CA GLY A 301 -3.01 -5.66 -12.70
C GLY A 301 -2.35 -4.50 -13.43
N MET A 302 -2.57 -3.25 -13.02
CA MET A 302 -1.82 -2.10 -13.55
C MET A 302 -0.35 -2.13 -13.09
N PRO A 303 0.61 -1.75 -13.95
CA PRO A 303 2.03 -1.65 -13.59
C PRO A 303 2.32 -0.38 -12.76
N TYR A 304 1.61 -0.20 -11.65
CA TYR A 304 1.72 0.96 -10.76
C TYR A 304 2.48 0.59 -9.48
N PHE A 305 3.55 1.33 -9.19
CA PHE A 305 4.48 1.03 -8.09
C PHE A 305 4.80 2.27 -7.20
N CYS A 306 4.15 3.41 -7.45
CA CYS A 306 4.46 4.66 -6.74
C CYS A 306 3.83 4.67 -5.34
N LYS A 307 4.64 4.54 -4.29
CA LYS A 307 4.14 4.45 -2.91
C LYS A 307 3.80 5.80 -2.25
N ASN A 308 4.39 6.90 -2.70
CA ASN A 308 4.08 8.22 -2.14
C ASN A 308 3.85 9.27 -3.23
N THR A 309 3.33 10.43 -2.82
CA THR A 309 3.03 11.53 -3.74
C THR A 309 4.27 12.12 -4.40
N ALA A 310 5.44 12.16 -3.72
CA ALA A 310 6.69 12.60 -4.36
C ALA A 310 7.12 11.69 -5.52
N THR A 311 6.84 10.39 -5.41
CA THR A 311 7.16 9.41 -6.44
C THR A 311 6.23 9.54 -7.64
N LEU A 312 4.94 9.75 -7.37
CA LEU A 312 3.93 10.02 -8.39
C LEU A 312 4.35 11.14 -9.36
N SER A 313 4.80 12.30 -8.84
CA SER A 313 5.18 13.44 -9.68
C SER A 313 6.49 13.23 -10.46
N LYS A 314 7.32 12.27 -10.05
CA LYS A 314 8.57 11.91 -10.72
C LYS A 314 8.39 10.81 -11.77
N THR A 315 7.38 9.96 -11.60
CA THR A 315 7.16 8.78 -12.44
C THR A 315 6.07 8.99 -13.49
N LEU A 316 4.98 9.68 -13.15
CA LEU A 316 3.89 9.91 -14.10
C LEU A 316 4.13 11.13 -14.98
N ARG A 317 3.71 11.04 -16.24
CA ARG A 317 3.76 12.16 -17.17
C ARG A 317 2.66 13.19 -16.82
N PRO A 318 3.00 14.48 -16.69
CA PRO A 318 1.99 15.53 -16.62
C PRO A 318 1.20 15.65 -17.93
N LEU A 319 -0.05 16.09 -17.81
CA LEU A 319 -0.90 16.49 -18.92
C LEU A 319 -0.21 17.61 -19.69
N ILE A 320 -0.20 17.50 -21.02
CA ILE A 320 0.40 18.49 -21.93
C ILE A 320 -0.68 19.29 -22.67
N LYS A 321 -0.28 20.41 -23.27
CA LYS A 321 -1.18 21.26 -24.05
C LYS A 321 -1.84 20.46 -25.18
N GLY A 322 -3.16 20.54 -25.28
CA GLY A 322 -3.97 19.82 -26.28
C GLY A 322 -4.59 18.52 -25.76
N GLU A 323 -4.17 18.04 -24.58
CA GLU A 323 -4.83 16.92 -23.89
C GLU A 323 -5.98 17.41 -23.00
N TYR A 324 -6.88 16.48 -22.68
CA TYR A 324 -8.02 16.70 -21.79
C TYR A 324 -7.87 15.89 -20.50
N ILE A 325 -8.56 16.36 -19.46
CA ILE A 325 -8.73 15.62 -18.21
C ILE A 325 -9.70 14.46 -18.48
N GLU A 326 -9.28 13.25 -18.10
CA GLU A 326 -10.05 12.03 -18.29
C GLU A 326 -10.25 11.29 -16.96
N LYS A 327 -11.25 10.40 -16.93
CA LYS A 327 -11.51 9.52 -15.80
C LYS A 327 -10.24 8.70 -15.47
N GLY A 328 -9.84 8.74 -14.20
CA GLY A 328 -8.65 8.06 -13.69
C GLY A 328 -7.36 8.89 -13.72
N ASP A 329 -7.37 10.07 -14.34
CA ASP A 329 -6.26 11.03 -14.19
C ASP A 329 -6.13 11.47 -12.74
N LEU A 330 -4.93 11.92 -12.37
CA LEU A 330 -4.61 12.29 -11.00
C LEU A 330 -4.35 13.80 -10.88
N ILE A 331 -5.01 14.46 -9.93
CA ILE A 331 -4.70 15.83 -9.54
C ILE A 331 -3.70 15.76 -8.40
N TRP A 332 -2.48 16.20 -8.65
CA TRP A 332 -1.38 16.12 -7.71
C TRP A 332 -0.94 17.50 -7.24
N TYR A 333 -0.59 17.61 -5.97
CA TYR A 333 0.23 18.69 -5.44
C TYR A 333 1.02 18.18 -4.24
N GLU A 334 2.02 18.93 -3.79
CA GLU A 334 2.93 18.42 -2.75
C GLU A 334 2.17 17.95 -1.50
N GLY A 335 2.29 16.66 -1.17
CA GLY A 335 1.67 16.05 0.00
C GLY A 335 0.26 15.49 -0.20
N HIS A 336 -0.34 15.57 -1.39
CA HIS A 336 -1.65 14.96 -1.65
C HIS A 336 -1.89 14.60 -3.12
N VAL A 337 -2.82 13.69 -3.36
CA VAL A 337 -3.27 13.31 -4.71
C VAL A 337 -4.76 12.98 -4.68
N LEU A 338 -5.47 13.36 -5.74
CA LEU A 338 -6.89 13.06 -5.96
C LEU A 338 -7.08 12.34 -7.30
N ILE A 339 -8.11 11.53 -7.41
CA ILE A 339 -8.44 10.72 -8.60
C ILE A 339 -9.65 11.35 -9.28
N VAL A 340 -9.58 11.63 -10.57
CA VAL A 340 -10.72 12.09 -11.37
C VAL A 340 -11.70 10.92 -11.54
N SER A 341 -12.90 11.01 -10.95
CA SER A 341 -13.82 9.87 -10.93
C SER A 341 -14.93 9.93 -11.97
N ASP A 342 -15.40 11.14 -12.27
CA ASP A 342 -16.45 11.40 -13.25
C ASP A 342 -16.30 12.84 -13.77
N VAL A 343 -15.84 12.99 -15.01
CA VAL A 343 -15.57 14.31 -15.62
C VAL A 343 -16.87 15.08 -15.83
N ASP A 344 -17.93 14.42 -16.27
CA ASP A 344 -19.20 15.07 -16.59
C ASP A 344 -19.91 15.58 -15.33
N LYS A 345 -19.71 14.89 -14.19
CA LYS A 345 -20.29 15.28 -12.89
C LYS A 345 -19.34 16.11 -12.02
N ASN A 346 -18.13 16.41 -12.52
CA ASN A 346 -17.08 17.10 -11.78
C ASN A 346 -16.75 16.45 -10.43
N LEU A 347 -16.72 15.12 -10.39
CA LEU A 347 -16.47 14.33 -9.18
C LEU A 347 -15.04 13.80 -9.14
N LEU A 348 -14.47 13.83 -7.94
CA LEU A 348 -13.17 13.27 -7.62
C LEU A 348 -13.25 12.33 -6.42
N ILE A 349 -12.30 11.41 -6.34
CA ILE A 349 -12.12 10.49 -5.21
C ILE A 349 -10.81 10.82 -4.51
N GLU A 350 -10.83 10.85 -3.18
CA GLU A 350 -9.63 10.99 -2.37
C GLU A 350 -9.77 10.29 -1.02
N SER A 351 -8.65 9.81 -0.48
CA SER A 351 -8.54 9.53 0.95
C SER A 351 -7.88 10.72 1.62
N VAL A 352 -8.61 11.43 2.47
CA VAL A 352 -8.23 12.75 2.98
C VAL A 352 -8.10 12.77 4.50
N GLY A 353 -7.06 13.45 4.98
CA GLY A 353 -6.76 13.58 6.40
C GLY A 353 -7.83 14.30 7.23
N TYR A 354 -7.76 14.08 8.53
CA TYR A 354 -8.68 14.61 9.54
C TYR A 354 -8.72 16.14 9.68
N PRO A 355 -7.61 16.91 9.50
CA PRO A 355 -7.66 18.36 9.63
C PRO A 355 -8.61 19.09 8.67
N LEU A 356 -9.00 18.45 7.57
CA LEU A 356 -9.96 18.98 6.61
C LEU A 356 -11.43 18.68 7.00
N GLY A 357 -11.65 17.98 8.11
CA GLY A 357 -12.99 17.65 8.62
C GLY A 357 -13.61 16.38 8.03
N TYR A 358 -12.88 15.64 7.20
CA TYR A 358 -13.36 14.43 6.53
C TYR A 358 -12.80 13.14 7.16
N GLY A 359 -11.47 12.96 7.16
CA GLY A 359 -10.82 11.81 7.81
C GLY A 359 -11.18 10.44 7.22
N LYS A 360 -11.48 10.38 5.92
CA LYS A 360 -12.02 9.20 5.23
C LYS A 360 -11.71 9.18 3.73
N LEU A 361 -11.95 8.03 3.11
CA LEU A 361 -12.15 7.89 1.68
C LEU A 361 -13.56 8.38 1.29
N HIS A 362 -13.65 9.27 0.31
CA HIS A 362 -14.92 9.77 -0.21
C HIS A 362 -14.87 10.13 -1.70
N GLU A 363 -16.05 10.31 -2.30
CA GLU A 363 -16.23 10.97 -3.59
C GLU A 363 -16.91 12.31 -3.35
N ILE A 364 -16.41 13.35 -3.99
CA ILE A 364 -16.81 14.72 -3.73
C ILE A 364 -16.71 15.56 -5.00
N ASN A 365 -17.58 16.56 -5.13
CA ASN A 365 -17.52 17.50 -6.25
C ASN A 365 -16.32 18.45 -6.12
N ILE A 366 -15.65 18.75 -7.23
CA ILE A 366 -14.45 19.59 -7.25
C ILE A 366 -14.65 20.97 -6.60
N SER A 367 -15.84 21.56 -6.73
CA SER A 367 -16.20 22.86 -6.14
C SER A 367 -16.22 22.86 -4.60
N LYS A 368 -16.34 21.67 -3.99
CA LYS A 368 -16.25 21.50 -2.53
C LYS A 368 -14.83 21.23 -2.04
N VAL A 369 -13.87 21.10 -2.96
CA VAL A 369 -12.47 20.80 -2.66
C VAL A 369 -11.58 22.00 -2.95
N PHE A 370 -11.81 22.67 -4.09
CA PHE A 370 -11.06 23.85 -4.50
C PHE A 370 -11.98 25.07 -4.57
N LYS A 371 -11.54 26.14 -3.93
CA LYS A 371 -12.24 27.42 -4.00
C LYS A 371 -12.17 27.96 -5.43
N ASP A 372 -13.27 28.53 -5.89
CA ASP A 372 -13.40 29.21 -7.19
C ASP A 372 -13.14 28.29 -8.41
N ILE A 373 -13.27 26.97 -8.26
CA ILE A 373 -13.21 25.98 -9.35
C ILE A 373 -14.51 25.18 -9.36
N GLN A 374 -15.38 25.44 -10.34
CA GLN A 374 -16.68 24.79 -10.45
C GLN A 374 -16.62 23.46 -11.21
N ASP A 375 -15.71 23.35 -12.18
CA ASP A 375 -15.62 22.21 -13.07
C ASP A 375 -14.18 21.88 -13.51
N TYR A 376 -14.04 20.77 -14.25
CA TYR A 376 -12.76 20.35 -14.80
C TYR A 376 -12.20 21.26 -15.90
N LYS A 377 -13.06 22.04 -16.60
CA LYS A 377 -12.60 22.97 -17.63
C LYS A 377 -11.87 24.14 -16.98
N GLU A 378 -12.41 24.68 -15.89
CA GLU A 378 -11.77 25.72 -15.08
C GLU A 378 -10.45 25.22 -14.48
N LEU A 379 -10.42 24.00 -13.92
CA LEU A 379 -9.18 23.40 -13.41
C LEU A 379 -8.12 23.27 -14.51
N LEU A 380 -8.50 22.77 -15.69
CA LEU A 380 -7.59 22.61 -16.82
C LEU A 380 -7.06 23.96 -17.31
N ASN A 381 -7.93 24.96 -17.44
CA ASN A 381 -7.52 26.31 -17.82
C ASN A 381 -6.53 26.90 -16.80
N LEU A 382 -6.80 26.73 -15.51
CA LEU A 382 -5.91 27.18 -14.45
C LEU A 382 -4.55 26.48 -14.52
N TYR A 383 -4.53 25.16 -14.76
CA TYR A 383 -3.30 24.38 -14.92
C TYR A 383 -2.46 24.89 -16.11
N LEU A 384 -3.08 25.04 -17.28
CA LEU A 384 -2.40 25.47 -18.50
C LEU A 384 -1.91 26.92 -18.43
N THR A 385 -2.59 27.77 -17.67
CA THR A 385 -2.18 29.16 -17.40
C THR A 385 -1.24 29.30 -16.21
N LYS A 386 -0.85 28.19 -15.56
CA LYS A 386 0.01 28.14 -14.36
C LYS A 386 -0.54 28.97 -13.19
N GLY A 387 -1.86 28.97 -13.03
CA GLY A 387 -2.52 29.57 -11.89
C GLY A 387 -2.35 28.76 -10.59
N LYS A 388 -2.82 29.33 -9.48
CA LYS A 388 -2.69 28.76 -8.13
C LYS A 388 -4.03 28.22 -7.64
N LEU A 389 -4.01 27.08 -6.96
CA LEU A 389 -5.20 26.49 -6.35
C LEU A 389 -5.34 26.88 -4.88
N GLN A 390 -6.59 26.92 -4.40
CA GLN A 390 -6.91 27.11 -3.00
C GLN A 390 -7.75 25.93 -2.53
N ARG A 391 -7.21 25.10 -1.63
CA ARG A 391 -7.94 23.98 -1.04
C ARG A 391 -8.75 24.44 0.15
N ILE A 392 -10.02 24.03 0.19
CA ILE A 392 -10.95 24.31 1.29
C ILE A 392 -11.21 23.07 2.13
N ASP A 393 -11.59 23.29 3.40
CA ASP A 393 -12.05 22.24 4.31
C ASP A 393 -13.56 21.98 4.17
N LYS A 394 -14.08 21.05 4.98
CA LYS A 394 -15.51 20.67 4.98
C LYS A 394 -16.47 21.83 5.27
N ILE A 395 -16.02 22.91 5.91
CA ILE A 395 -16.83 24.10 6.20
C ILE A 395 -16.60 25.25 5.21
N GLY A 396 -15.80 25.03 4.16
CA GLY A 396 -15.53 26.02 3.11
C GLY A 396 -14.41 27.00 3.45
N LYS A 397 -13.68 26.82 4.55
CA LYS A 397 -12.53 27.67 4.91
C LYS A 397 -11.30 27.25 4.14
N ILE A 398 -10.51 28.22 3.68
CA ILE A 398 -9.22 27.95 3.03
C ILE A 398 -8.29 27.25 4.02
N TYR A 399 -7.92 26.02 3.68
CA TYR A 399 -6.99 25.19 4.43
C TYR A 399 -5.55 25.36 3.91
N ARG A 400 -5.38 25.46 2.59
CA ARG A 400 -4.04 25.54 1.96
C ARG A 400 -4.06 26.27 0.62
N TYR A 401 -3.02 27.06 0.39
CA TYR A 401 -2.66 27.59 -0.93
C TYR A 401 -1.70 26.62 -1.63
N ILE A 402 -1.94 26.36 -2.90
CA ILE A 402 -1.20 25.40 -3.72
C ILE A 402 -0.61 26.17 -4.90
N ASP A 403 0.68 26.48 -4.79
CA ASP A 403 1.41 27.23 -5.83
C ASP A 403 1.70 26.37 -7.06
N ASN A 404 1.95 25.08 -6.86
CA ASN A 404 2.27 24.14 -7.91
C ASN A 404 1.38 22.90 -7.79
N PHE A 405 0.64 22.61 -8.85
CA PHE A 405 -0.10 21.36 -9.00
C PHE A 405 0.12 20.80 -10.40
N LEU A 406 -0.06 19.49 -10.53
CA LEU A 406 0.04 18.76 -11.78
C LEU A 406 -1.27 18.01 -12.02
N ILE A 407 -1.63 17.85 -13.28
CA ILE A 407 -2.60 16.85 -13.70
C ILE A 407 -1.76 15.73 -14.31
N LEU A 408 -1.72 14.55 -13.69
CA LEU A 408 -0.89 13.43 -14.10
C LEU A 408 -1.73 12.40 -14.86
N LYS A 409 -1.23 11.94 -16.01
CA LYS A 409 -1.90 10.93 -16.82
C LYS A 409 -1.56 9.53 -16.30
N LEU A 410 -2.53 8.84 -15.68
CA LEU A 410 -2.31 7.48 -15.20
C LEU A 410 -1.98 6.51 -16.35
N LYS A 411 -2.44 6.81 -17.57
CA LYS A 411 -2.10 6.06 -18.78
C LYS A 411 -0.59 6.01 -19.09
N SER A 412 0.22 6.93 -18.55
CA SER A 412 1.64 7.02 -18.89
C SER A 412 2.52 5.92 -18.27
N ILE A 413 1.98 5.08 -17.38
CA ILE A 413 2.71 3.92 -16.83
C ILE A 413 2.50 2.64 -17.64
N TRP A 414 1.56 2.68 -18.58
CA TRP A 414 1.26 1.59 -19.51
C TRP A 414 2.11 1.75 -20.76
#